data_AF-A0A8I1QK48-F1
#
_entry.id   AF-A0A8I1QK48-F1
#
_cell.length_a   1.000
_cell.length_b   1.000
_cell.length_c   1.000
_cell.angle_alpha   90.00
_cell.angle_beta   90.00
_cell.angle_gamma   90.00
#
_symmetry.space_group_name_H-M   'P 1'
#
loop_
_entity.id
_entity.type
_entity.pdbx_description
1 polymer ?
#
loop_
_entity_poly.entity_id
_entity_poly.type
_entity_poly.pdbx_seq_one_letter_code
_entity_poly.pdbx_strand_id
1 'polypeptide(L)' 'MAYKPFDADALIDAAAPLLQLRIAPEHRAGIKLNLKTASKMAALVEQIKLDDDAEPAPVYRA' A
#
# COMPACT_ATOMS: atom_id res chain seq x y z
N MET A 1 10.67 16.52 -2.96
CA MET A 1 11.21 15.19 -3.30
C MET A 1 10.87 14.90 -4.75
N ALA A 2 11.79 14.32 -5.53
CA ALA A 2 11.45 13.89 -6.89
C ALA A 2 10.40 12.77 -6.80
N TYR A 3 9.26 12.93 -7.48
CA TYR A 3 8.22 11.91 -7.53
C TYR A 3 8.81 10.63 -8.13
N LYS A 4 8.89 9.56 -7.33
CA LYS A 4 9.21 8.23 -7.84
C LYS A 4 7.88 7.50 -8.08
N PRO A 5 7.61 7.04 -9.31
CA PRO A 5 6.42 6.24 -9.58
C PRO A 5 6.41 4.98 -8.71
N PHE A 6 5.22 4.53 -8.32
CA PHE A 6 5.05 3.34 -7.48
C PHE A 6 5.69 2.10 -8.13
N ASP A 7 6.62 1.49 -7.40
CA ASP A 7 7.37 0.30 -7.83
C ASP A 7 6.84 -0.94 -7.09
N ALA A 8 5.92 -1.64 -7.77
CA ALA A 8 5.29 -2.84 -7.22
C ALA A 8 6.27 -4.00 -7.05
N ASP A 9 7.30 -4.13 -7.89
CA ASP A 9 8.27 -5.23 -7.76
C ASP A 9 9.12 -5.01 -6.50
N ALA A 10 9.61 -3.78 -6.29
CA ALA A 10 10.35 -3.44 -5.08
C ALA A 10 9.51 -3.65 -3.80
N LEU A 11 8.22 -3.33 -3.83
CA LEU A 11 7.33 -3.59 -2.69
C LEU A 11 7.17 -5.10 -2.44
N ILE A 12 6.95 -5.90 -3.49
CA ILE A 12 6.80 -7.36 -3.35
C ILE A 12 8.08 -7.96 -2.76
N ASP A 13 9.24 -7.58 -3.29
CA ASP A 13 10.53 -8.15 -2.90
C ASP A 13 10.88 -7.79 -1.45
N ALA A 14 10.45 -6.62 -0.95
CA ALA A 14 10.64 -6.21 0.44
C ALA A 14 9.59 -6.76 1.42
N ALA A 15 8.30 -6.73 1.04
CA ALA A 15 7.20 -7.04 1.95
C ALA A 15 6.93 -8.54 2.08
N ALA A 16 7.10 -9.32 1.01
CA ALA A 16 6.87 -10.76 1.05
C ALA A 16 7.69 -11.48 2.12
N PRO A 17 9.04 -11.28 2.23
CA PRO A 17 9.81 -11.92 3.30
C PRO A 17 9.47 -11.36 4.68
N LEU A 18 9.24 -10.05 4.81
CA LEU A 18 8.86 -9.41 6.07
C LEU A 18 7.57 -10.02 6.66
N LEU A 19 6.60 -10.31 5.80
CA LEU A 19 5.31 -10.90 6.15
C LEU A 19 5.31 -12.44 6.10
N GLN A 20 6.45 -13.07 5.82
CA GLN A 20 6.59 -14.52 5.66
C GLN A 20 5.64 -15.13 4.60
N LEU A 21 5.36 -14.38 3.54
CA LEU A 21 4.50 -14.81 2.44
C LEU A 21 5.30 -15.57 1.39
N ARG A 22 4.89 -16.81 1.10
CA ARG A 22 5.41 -17.59 -0.03
C ARG A 22 4.56 -17.28 -1.26
N ILE A 23 5.15 -16.59 -2.24
CA ILE A 23 4.49 -16.23 -3.50
C ILE A 23 4.96 -17.19 -4.58
N ALA A 24 4.04 -17.99 -5.11
CA ALA A 24 4.32 -18.80 -6.29
C ALA A 24 4.55 -17.89 -7.52
N PRO A 25 5.51 -18.20 -8.43
CA PRO A 25 5.86 -17.35 -9.55
C PRO A 25 4.67 -16.93 -10.43
N GLU A 26 3.71 -17.83 -10.63
CA GLU A 26 2.47 -17.64 -11.39
C GLU A 26 1.56 -16.54 -10.81
N HIS A 27 1.66 -16.26 -9.50
CA HIS A 27 0.85 -15.22 -8.85
C HIS A 27 1.47 -13.82 -8.97
N ARG A 28 2.77 -13.71 -9.27
CA ARG A 28 3.49 -12.42 -9.21
C ARG A 28 2.89 -11.36 -10.13
N ALA A 29 2.51 -11.74 -11.34
CA ALA A 29 1.90 -10.82 -12.31
C ALA A 29 0.56 -10.25 -11.81
N GLY A 30 -0.29 -11.11 -11.23
CA GLY A 30 -1.59 -10.70 -10.67
C GLY A 30 -1.43 -9.80 -9.43
N ILE A 31 -0.50 -10.15 -8.53
CA ILE A 31 -0.18 -9.33 -7.36
C ILE A 31 0.30 -7.94 -7.79
N LYS A 32 1.24 -7.86 -8.74
CA LYS A 32 1.75 -6.61 -9.29
C LYS A 32 0.64 -5.73 -9.88
N LEU A 33 -0.30 -6.32 -10.62
CA LEU A 33 -1.44 -5.59 -11.18
C LEU A 33 -2.32 -5.00 -10.07
N ASN A 34 -2.68 -5.81 -9.08
CA ASN A 34 -3.55 -5.37 -7.98
C ASN A 34 -2.89 -4.30 -7.10
N LEU A 35 -1.58 -4.42 -6.82
CA LEU A 35 -0.83 -3.41 -6.08
C LEU A 35 -0.79 -2.06 -6.82
N LYS A 36 -0.63 -2.07 -8.15
CA LYS A 36 -0.69 -0.84 -8.95
C LYS A 36 -2.07 -0.19 -8.89
N THR A 37 -3.15 -0.99 -8.91
CA THR A 37 -4.52 -0.48 -8.76
C THR A 37 -4.73 0.12 -7.37
N ALA A 38 -4.28 -0.57 -6.32
CA ALA A 38 -4.35 -0.07 -4.95
C ALA A 38 -3.57 1.25 -4.78
N SER A 39 -2.39 1.38 -5.39
CA SER A 39 -1.61 2.62 -5.37
C SER A 39 -2.37 3.79 -6.01
N LYS A 40 -3.12 3.57 -7.09
CA LYS A 40 -3.98 4.61 -7.68
C LYS A 40 -5.12 5.02 -6.73
N MET A 41 -5.71 4.06 -6.02
CA MET A 41 -6.75 4.34 -5.02
C MET A 41 -6.18 5.10 -3.82
N ALA A 42 -4.99 4.73 -3.34
CA ALA A 42 -4.29 5.44 -2.28
C ALA A 42 -4.03 6.90 -2.65
N ALA A 43 -3.61 7.17 -3.89
CA ALA A 43 -3.39 8.53 -4.38
C ALA A 43 -4.66 9.40 -4.38
N LEU A 44 -5.86 8.82 -4.40
CA LEU A 44 -7.11 9.56 -4.23
C LEU A 44 -7.32 9.95 -2.75
N VAL A 45 -7.00 9.05 -1.83
CA VAL A 45 -7.15 9.26 -0.38
C VAL A 45 -6.09 10.23 0.14
N GLU A 46 -4.85 10.16 -0.34
CA GLU A 46 -3.74 11.05 0.04
C GLU A 46 -3.98 12.53 -0.31
N GLN A 47 -4.96 12.83 -1.16
CA GLN A 47 -5.35 14.22 -1.47
C GLN A 47 -6.16 14.87 -0.34
N ILE A 48 -6.68 14.07 0.60
CA ILE A 48 -7.43 14.55 1.75
C ILE A 48 -6.43 15.13 2.75
N LYS A 49 -6.57 16.42 3.09
CA LYS A 49 -5.84 17.03 4.19
C LYS A 49 -6.47 16.58 5.51
N LEU A 50 -5.63 16.11 6.42
CA LEU A 50 -6.03 15.76 7.78
C LEU A 50 -5.37 16.76 8.74
N ASP A 51 -6.15 17.22 9.70
CA ASP A 51 -5.63 17.99 10.83
C ASP A 51 -4.86 17.06 11.77
N ASP A 52 -3.90 17.60 12.52
CA ASP A 52 -3.07 16.80 13.44
C ASP A 52 -3.88 16.13 14.56
N ASP A 53 -5.05 16.68 14.90
CA ASP A 53 -6.00 16.16 15.89
C ASP A 53 -7.11 15.29 15.28
N ALA A 54 -7.03 14.97 13.97
CA ALA A 54 -7.99 14.08 13.33
C ALA A 54 -7.93 12.67 13.94
N GLU A 55 -9.03 12.25 14.57
CA GLU A 55 -9.13 10.91 15.16
C GLU A 55 -9.52 9.84 14.12
N PRO A 56 -9.07 8.57 14.28
CA PRO A 56 -9.56 7.45 13.48
C PRO A 56 -11.05 7.20 13.69
N ALA A 57 -11.74 6.61 12.70
CA ALA A 57 -13.17 6.35 12.78
C ALA A 57 -13.59 5.52 14.03
N PRO A 58 -12.90 4.43 14.40
CA PRO A 58 -13.10 3.79 15.69
C PRO A 58 -12.15 4.37 16.75
N VAL A 59 -12.72 4.77 17.90
CA VAL A 59 -11.99 5.22 19.09
C VAL A 59 -12.41 4.37 20.29
N TYR A 60 -11.44 3.76 20.97
CA TYR A 60 -11.70 3.00 22.20
C TYR A 60 -12.20 3.93 23.31
N ARG A 61 -13.24 3.48 24.04
CA ARG A 61 -13.75 4.15 25.24
C ARG A 61 -13.74 3.13 26.38
N ALA A 62 -13.08 3.48 27.48
CA ALA A 62 -12.94 2.65 28.67
C ALA A 62 -14.20 2.68 29.54
#